data_AF-A0A940HYR6-F1
#
_entry.id   AF-A0A940HYR6-F1
#
_cell.length_a   1.000
_cell.length_b   1.000
_cell.length_c   1.000
_cell.angle_alpha   90.00
_cell.angle_beta   90.00
_cell.angle_gamma   90.00
#
_symmetry.space_group_name_H-M   'P 1'
#
loop_
_entity.id
_entity.type
_entity.pdbx_description
1 polymer ?
#
loop_
_entity_poly.entity_id
_entity_poly.type
_entity_poly.pdbx_seq_one_letter_code
_entity_poly.pdbx_strand_id
1 'polypeptide(L)'
;MLKEVKYVVYLLTIFFFIFFVIKFYLSDDNVKWSNKIILQYQNILDKRFISLPIIKNDTNDIIEYTSEVEDFKNKKQRKFWDLFKTNEK
;
A
#
# COMPACT_ATOMS: atom_id res chain seq x y z
N MET A 1 21.84 29.42 -26.72
CA MET A 1 22.51 29.28 -25.40
C MET A 1 21.64 29.73 -24.23
N LEU A 2 20.99 30.90 -24.26
CA LEU A 2 20.04 31.33 -23.20
C LEU A 2 18.73 30.51 -23.13
N LYS A 3 18.27 29.94 -24.25
CA LYS A 3 17.06 29.09 -24.29
C LYS A 3 17.27 27.75 -23.59
N GLU A 4 18.52 27.31 -23.47
CA GLU A 4 18.96 26.05 -22.88
C GLU A 4 19.19 26.19 -21.37
N VAL A 5 19.52 27.39 -20.89
CA VAL A 5 19.68 27.73 -19.45
C VAL A 5 18.42 27.42 -18.64
N LYS A 6 17.22 27.57 -19.23
CA LYS A 6 15.95 27.27 -18.53
C LYS A 6 15.88 25.80 -18.06
N TYR A 7 16.44 24.86 -18.83
CA TYR A 7 16.43 23.45 -18.46
C TYR A 7 17.39 23.16 -17.30
N VAL A 8 18.52 23.88 -17.24
CA VAL A 8 19.45 23.83 -16.11
C VAL A 8 18.79 24.35 -14.83
N VAL A 9 18.04 25.45 -14.93
CA VAL A 9 17.27 25.99 -13.79
C VAL A 9 16.22 24.99 -13.31
N TYR A 10 15.45 24.37 -14.21
CA TYR A 10 14.50 23.32 -13.83
C TYR A 10 15.15 22.13 -13.14
N LEU A 11 16.28 21.66 -13.67
CA LEU A 11 17.03 20.55 -13.08
C LEU A 11 17.54 20.91 -11.69
N LEU A 12 18.10 22.10 -11.52
CA LEU A 12 18.55 22.59 -10.21
C LEU A 12 17.40 22.70 -9.21
N THR A 13 16.24 23.21 -9.62
CA THR A 13 15.07 23.30 -8.74
C THR A 13 14.64 21.92 -8.25
N ILE A 14 14.58 20.93 -9.14
CA ILE A 14 14.24 19.54 -8.77
C ILE A 14 15.31 18.95 -7.83
N PHE A 15 16.58 19.17 -8.15
CA PHE A 15 17.69 18.70 -7.32
C PHE A 15 17.64 19.29 -5.90
N PHE A 16 17.46 20.61 -5.78
CA PHE A 16 17.35 21.27 -4.48
C PHE A 16 16.12 20.82 -3.72
N PHE A 17 14.98 20.64 -4.39
CA PHE A 17 13.78 20.12 -3.75
C PHE A 17 14.04 18.75 -3.11
N ILE A 18 14.61 17.81 -3.87
CA ILE A 18 14.96 16.47 -3.36
C ILE A 18 15.97 16.56 -2.21
N PHE A 19 17.01 17.40 -2.36
CA PHE A 19 18.01 17.62 -1.33
C PHE A 19 17.40 18.12 -0.02
N PHE A 20 16.51 19.11 -0.07
CA PHE A 20 15.84 19.63 1.13
C PHE A 20 14.91 18.62 1.77
N VAL A 21 14.17 17.85 0.97
CA VAL A 21 13.31 16.77 1.48
C VAL A 21 14.15 15.73 2.22
N ILE A 22 15.22 15.23 1.60
CA ILE A 22 16.11 14.25 2.24
C ILE A 22 16.71 14.83 3.52
N LYS A 23 17.23 16.06 3.47
CA LYS A 23 17.83 16.73 4.63
C LYS A 23 16.83 16.93 5.77
N PHE A 24 15.56 17.20 5.46
CA PHE A 24 14.51 17.31 6.46
C PHE A 24 14.19 15.96 7.10
N TYR A 25 13.95 14.92 6.29
CA TYR A 25 13.57 13.60 6.82
C TYR A 25 14.71 12.91 7.58
N LEU A 26 15.96 13.12 7.17
CA LEU A 26 17.15 12.62 7.86
C LEU A 26 17.60 13.51 9.03
N SER A 27 16.94 14.64 9.28
CA SER A 27 17.31 15.50 10.40
C SER A 27 17.07 14.80 11.74
N ASP A 28 17.96 15.04 12.70
CA ASP A 28 17.84 14.47 14.05
C ASP A 28 16.50 14.80 14.70
N ASP A 29 15.96 16.00 14.45
CA ASP A 29 14.67 16.43 14.96
C ASP A 29 13.53 15.57 14.41
N ASN A 30 13.50 15.33 13.10
CA ASN A 30 12.50 14.48 12.47
C ASN A 30 12.64 13.02 12.92
N VAL A 31 13.86 12.49 13.02
CA VAL A 31 14.13 11.14 13.51
C VAL A 31 13.65 10.96 14.95
N LYS A 32 13.97 11.91 15.84
CA LYS A 32 13.52 11.90 17.25
C LYS A 32 12.00 11.97 17.34
N TRP A 33 11.37 12.86 16.56
CA TRP A 33 9.92 13.02 16.56
C TRP A 33 9.20 11.77 16.04
N SER A 34 9.68 11.19 14.92
CA SER A 34 9.14 9.94 14.36
C SER A 34 9.23 8.78 15.36
N ASN A 35 10.40 8.59 15.98
CA ASN A 35 10.59 7.54 16.98
C ASN A 35 9.67 7.72 18.20
N LYS A 36 9.46 8.96 18.66
CA LYS A 36 8.53 9.26 19.75
C LYS A 36 7.09 8.87 19.41
N ILE A 37 6.66 9.15 18.18
CA ILE A 37 5.32 8.79 17.69
C ILE A 37 5.17 7.27 17.62
N ILE A 38 6.14 6.57 17.04
CA ILE A 38 6.13 5.10 16.96
C ILE A 38 6.02 4.49 18.35
N LEU A 39 6.83 4.96 19.30
CA LEU A 39 6.79 4.48 20.69
C LEU A 39 5.42 4.75 21.35
N GLN A 40 4.81 5.90 21.09
CA GLN A 40 3.48 6.21 21.61
C GLN A 40 2.43 5.23 21.07
N TYR A 41 2.45 4.92 19.77
CA TYR A 41 1.54 3.95 19.18
C TYR A 41 1.80 2.53 19.68
N GLN A 42 3.05 2.12 19.84
CA GLN A 42 3.39 0.84 20.45
C GLN A 42 2.79 0.71 21.86
N ASN A 43 2.97 1.73 22.71
CA ASN A 43 2.37 1.74 24.04
C ASN A 43 0.84 1.67 24.03
N ILE A 44 0.18 2.30 23.05
CA ILE A 44 -1.28 2.23 22.89
C ILE A 44 -1.68 0.82 22.44
N LEU A 45 -0.96 0.24 21.49
CA LEU A 45 -1.21 -1.10 21.00
C LEU A 45 -1.02 -2.14 22.11
N ASP A 46 0.06 -2.08 22.87
CA ASP A 46 0.33 -3.02 23.98
C ASP A 46 -0.82 -3.00 25.01
N LYS A 47 -1.29 -1.80 25.38
CA LYS A 47 -2.45 -1.65 26.27
C LYS A 47 -3.74 -2.24 25.69
N ARG A 48 -3.95 -2.11 24.37
CA ARG A 48 -5.13 -2.65 23.70
C ARG A 48 -5.04 -4.16 23.48
N PHE A 49 -3.87 -4.69 23.13
CA PHE A 49 -3.65 -6.11 22.91
C PHE A 49 -3.75 -6.93 24.19
N ILE A 50 -3.38 -6.37 25.35
CA ILE A 50 -3.66 -7.01 26.66
C ILE A 50 -5.16 -7.28 26.84
N SER A 51 -6.04 -6.45 26.27
CA SER A 51 -7.49 -6.59 26.40
C SER A 51 -8.15 -7.42 25.30
N LEU A 52 -7.41 -7.86 24.27
CA LEU A 52 -7.97 -8.62 23.17
C LEU A 52 -8.02 -10.11 23.51
N PRO A 53 -9.19 -10.76 23.43
CA PRO A 53 -9.27 -12.20 23.60
C PRO A 53 -8.52 -12.90 22.46
N ILE A 54 -7.56 -13.76 22.81
CA ILE A 54 -6.89 -14.62 21.84
C ILE A 54 -7.91 -15.65 21.36
N ILE A 55 -8.32 -15.54 20.10
CA ILE A 55 -9.22 -16.50 19.47
C ILE A 55 -8.40 -17.75 19.13
N LYS A 56 -8.92 -18.93 19.44
CA LYS A 56 -8.29 -20.19 19.02
C LYS A 56 -8.27 -20.26 17.50
N ASN A 57 -7.18 -20.78 16.95
CA ASN A 57 -7.08 -21.06 15.53
C ASN A 57 -8.22 -22.00 15.09
N ASP A 58 -9.13 -21.50 14.27
CA ASP A 58 -10.21 -22.26 13.63
C ASP A 58 -9.90 -22.60 12.17
N THR A 59 -8.70 -22.25 11.67
CA THR A 59 -8.29 -22.46 10.28
C THR A 59 -7.89 -23.88 9.90
N ASN A 60 -7.96 -24.83 10.83
CA ASN A 60 -7.79 -26.25 10.49
C ASN A 60 -8.94 -26.67 9.58
N ASP A 61 -8.60 -27.19 8.39
CA ASP A 61 -9.54 -27.78 7.43
C ASP A 61 -10.65 -26.85 6.88
N ILE A 62 -10.50 -25.51 6.97
CA ILE A 62 -11.45 -24.55 6.36
C ILE A 62 -11.50 -24.67 4.83
N ILE A 63 -10.37 -25.01 4.20
CA ILE A 63 -10.31 -25.18 2.75
C ILE A 63 -10.54 -26.64 2.43
N GLU A 64 -11.81 -27.02 2.32
CA GLU A 64 -12.20 -28.26 1.66
C GLU A 64 -12.06 -28.04 0.15
N TYR A 65 -11.05 -28.65 -0.46
CA TYR A 65 -10.92 -28.68 -1.92
C TYR A 65 -11.99 -29.61 -2.48
N THR A 66 -13.22 -29.09 -2.63
CA THR A 66 -14.30 -29.80 -3.29
C THR A 66 -14.04 -29.88 -4.80
N SER A 67 -14.54 -30.91 -5.47
CA SER A 67 -14.47 -31.07 -6.93
C SER A 67 -15.33 -30.05 -7.70
N GLU A 68 -15.77 -28.97 -7.03
CA GLU A 68 -16.58 -27.90 -7.61
C GLU A 68 -15.95 -27.27 -8.85
N VAL A 69 -14.62 -27.34 -8.99
CA VAL A 69 -13.91 -26.91 -10.20
C VAL A 69 -14.37 -27.70 -11.44
N GLU A 70 -14.63 -28.99 -11.31
CA GLU A 70 -15.17 -29.83 -12.40
C GLU A 70 -16.64 -29.50 -12.70
N ASP A 71 -17.43 -29.23 -11.67
CA ASP A 71 -18.81 -28.74 -11.83
C ASP A 71 -18.87 -27.34 -12.45
N PHE A 72 -17.87 -26.49 -12.18
CA PHE A 72 -17.77 -25.14 -12.74
C PHE A 72 -17.42 -25.18 -14.23
N LYS A 73 -16.60 -26.14 -14.68
CA LYS A 73 -16.29 -26.35 -16.11
C LYS A 73 -17.54 -26.70 -16.92
N ASN A 74 -18.50 -27.41 -16.31
CA ASN A 74 -19.76 -27.79 -16.95
C ASN A 74 -20.83 -26.68 -16.90
N LYS A 75 -20.63 -25.62 -16.12
CA LYS A 75 -21.57 -24.50 -16.01
C LYS A 75 -21.37 -23.48 -17.12
N LYS A 76 -22.48 -22.86 -17.55
CA LYS A 76 -22.48 -21.80 -18.57
C LYS A 76 -21.51 -20.67 -18.18
N GLN A 77 -20.57 -20.36 -19.08
CA GLN A 77 -19.59 -19.30 -18.87
C GLN A 77 -20.28 -17.96 -18.60
N ARG A 78 -19.85 -17.26 -17.54
CA ARG A 78 -20.38 -15.93 -17.22
C ARG A 78 -19.85 -14.91 -18.21
N LYS A 79 -20.76 -14.22 -18.89
CA LYS A 79 -20.47 -13.16 -19.87
C LYS A 79 -20.25 -11.78 -19.22
N PHE A 80 -19.74 -11.76 -17.98
CA PHE A 80 -19.55 -10.51 -17.24
C PHE A 80 -18.69 -9.51 -18.01
N TRP A 81 -17.62 -9.99 -18.67
CA TRP A 81 -16.74 -9.17 -19.48
C TRP A 81 -17.37 -8.65 -20.77
N ASP A 82 -18.42 -9.30 -21.28
CA ASP A 82 -19.14 -8.82 -22.45
C ASP A 82 -19.94 -7.54 -22.12
N LEU A 83 -20.23 -7.27 -20.84
CA LEU A 83 -20.90 -6.03 -20.41
C LEU A 83 -20.03 -4.78 -20.60
N PHE A 84 -18.70 -4.95 -20.62
CA PHE A 84 -17.74 -3.85 -20.81
C PHE A 84 -17.39 -3.63 -22.28
N LYS A 85 -17.82 -4.53 -23.17
CA LYS A 85 -17.72 -4.34 -24.63
C LYS A 85 -18.85 -3.43 -25.08
N THR A 86 -18.81 -2.16 -24.65
CA THR A 86 -19.65 -1.13 -25.27
C THR A 86 -19.30 -1.05 -26.76
N ASN A 87 -20.33 -1.02 -27.60
CA ASN A 87 -20.21 -0.86 -29.05
C ASN A 87 -19.48 0.46 -29.35
N GLU A 88 -18.18 0.39 -29.58
CA GLU A 88 -17.47 1.42 -30.33
C GLU A 88 -18.09 1.42 -31.74
N LYS A 89 -18.84 2.48 -32.04
CA LYS A 89 -19.31 2.81 -33.37
C LYS A 89 -18.21 3.46 -34.17
#